data_AF-A0A1J0P8N7-F1
#
_entry.id   AF-A0A1J0P8N7-F1
#
_cell.length_a   1.000
_cell.length_b   1.000
_cell.length_c   1.000
_cell.angle_alpha   90.00
_cell.angle_beta   90.00
_cell.angle_gamma   90.00
#
_symmetry.space_group_name_H-M   'P 1'
#
loop_
_entity.id
_entity.type
_entity.pdbx_description
1 polymer ?
#
loop_
_entity_poly.entity_id
_entity_poly.type
_entity_poly.pdbx_seq_one_letter_code
_entity_poly.pdbx_strand_id
1 'polypeptide(L)'
;MPLVQGIDGQPPIEGRPAEAGERAAAQPLQQRRLRFLGVALNRLLGLLGTAMLLSAAGRSLGVDGSQATTVQGVVALCGLVLLVAAIRRSGLGLLAAAERPAGRSRLIQAIGLFPFPAMGAFVIYRLGVTDIEAYQPLVSEGSLVEWLSFLLFLAAGVIGLLSARAEWRSGQALLAGVFLGFALLCLFVGLEEMSWGQTIFNWDTPELFNEVNAQKETNLHNHVGFKDKLWASTAAAFLVITLLIPLRWLLQRQGWLRSWSAVDAALPVGCLIGYFLLATAIYIPVALEKGGLDVPVLVTRDQEVAELLFALGVLLHACRNYLHWAAPIRSKTRLSPAAAQR
;
A
#
# COMPACT_ATOMS: atom_id res chain seq x y z
N MET A 1 -3.71 -66.02 -35.19
CA MET A 1 -3.51 -65.02 -34.13
C MET A 1 -4.19 -63.74 -34.59
N PRO A 2 -5.43 -63.45 -34.16
CA PRO A 2 -6.20 -62.32 -34.66
C PRO A 2 -5.93 -61.04 -33.86
N LEU A 3 -5.91 -59.92 -34.59
CA LEU A 3 -5.82 -58.54 -34.09
C LEU A 3 -7.20 -58.08 -33.60
N VAL A 4 -7.27 -57.53 -32.39
CA VAL A 4 -8.38 -56.74 -31.86
C VAL A 4 -7.79 -55.50 -31.20
N GLN A 5 -8.26 -54.32 -31.61
CA GLN A 5 -8.33 -53.01 -30.92
C GLN A 5 -8.59 -51.99 -32.04
N GLY A 6 -9.67 -51.21 -32.12
CA GLY A 6 -10.51 -50.62 -31.09
C GLY A 6 -10.61 -49.13 -31.46
N ILE A 7 -11.55 -48.77 -32.33
CA ILE A 7 -11.81 -47.38 -32.74
C ILE A 7 -13.08 -46.94 -32.02
N ASP A 8 -12.92 -46.26 -30.88
CA ASP A 8 -13.98 -45.45 -30.27
C ASP A 8 -13.70 -43.99 -30.60
N GLY A 9 -14.47 -43.46 -31.55
CA GLY A 9 -14.58 -42.03 -31.78
C GLY A 9 -15.45 -41.41 -30.69
N GLN A 10 -14.82 -40.77 -29.69
CA GLN A 10 -15.53 -39.80 -28.86
C GLN A 10 -15.53 -38.43 -29.57
N PRO A 11 -16.69 -37.76 -29.71
CA PRO A 11 -16.73 -36.41 -30.22
C PRO A 11 -16.09 -35.44 -29.21
N PRO A 12 -15.54 -34.30 -29.67
CA PRO A 12 -14.98 -33.30 -28.77
C PRO A 12 -16.11 -32.75 -27.89
N ILE A 13 -15.90 -32.76 -26.58
CA ILE A 13 -16.80 -32.12 -25.61
C ILE A 13 -16.86 -30.63 -25.95
N GLU A 14 -17.90 -30.23 -26.68
CA GLU A 14 -18.26 -28.83 -26.85
C GLU A 14 -18.43 -28.21 -25.46
N GLY A 15 -17.58 -27.25 -25.13
CA GLY A 15 -17.76 -26.44 -23.93
C GLY A 15 -19.13 -25.78 -23.99
N ARG A 16 -20.02 -26.10 -23.04
CA ARG A 16 -21.39 -25.58 -22.96
C ARG A 16 -21.40 -24.06 -23.23
N PRO A 17 -22.35 -23.51 -24.01
CA PRO A 17 -22.38 -22.08 -24.38
C PRO A 17 -22.39 -21.11 -23.19
N ALA A 18 -22.89 -21.55 -22.03
CA ALA A 18 -22.77 -20.81 -20.76
C ALA A 18 -21.31 -20.57 -20.31
N GLU A 19 -20.40 -21.50 -20.62
CA GLU A 19 -18.98 -21.44 -20.24
C GLU A 19 -18.16 -20.45 -21.07
N ALA A 20 -18.58 -20.17 -22.30
CA ALA A 20 -17.98 -19.15 -23.16
C ALA A 20 -18.43 -17.74 -22.74
N GLY A 21 -19.72 -17.59 -22.42
CA GLY A 21 -20.30 -16.32 -21.96
C GLY A 21 -19.74 -15.82 -20.62
N GLU A 22 -19.54 -16.70 -19.64
CA GLU A 22 -18.97 -16.32 -18.32
C GLU A 22 -17.46 -16.05 -18.37
N ARG A 23 -16.69 -16.77 -19.20
CA ARG A 23 -15.26 -16.47 -19.42
C ARG A 23 -15.07 -15.10 -20.08
N ALA A 24 -15.96 -14.74 -21.00
CA ALA A 24 -15.96 -13.45 -21.66
C ALA A 24 -16.34 -12.29 -20.71
N ALA A 25 -17.05 -12.55 -19.60
CA ALA A 25 -17.51 -11.51 -18.66
C ALA A 25 -16.50 -11.15 -17.55
N ALA A 26 -15.64 -12.09 -17.13
CA ALA A 26 -14.66 -11.87 -16.04
C ALA A 26 -13.31 -11.26 -16.46
N GLN A 27 -12.80 -11.56 -17.68
CA GLN A 27 -11.66 -10.83 -18.26
C GLN A 27 -11.91 -9.29 -18.36
N PRO A 28 -13.11 -8.82 -18.71
CA PRO A 28 -13.46 -7.40 -18.67
C PRO A 28 -13.29 -6.74 -17.31
N LEU A 29 -13.60 -7.41 -16.19
CA LEU A 29 -13.52 -6.79 -14.87
C LEU A 29 -12.08 -6.58 -14.44
N GLN A 30 -11.23 -7.60 -14.60
CA GLN A 30 -9.81 -7.50 -14.26
C GLN A 30 -9.12 -6.42 -15.11
N GLN A 31 -9.38 -6.38 -16.42
CA GLN A 31 -8.87 -5.34 -17.32
C GLN A 31 -9.38 -3.94 -16.93
N ARG A 32 -10.65 -3.80 -16.55
CA ARG A 32 -11.21 -2.52 -16.06
C ARG A 32 -10.52 -2.06 -14.78
N ARG A 33 -10.33 -2.93 -13.80
CA ARG A 33 -9.64 -2.59 -12.53
C ARG A 33 -8.18 -2.22 -12.75
N LEU A 34 -7.50 -2.96 -13.63
CA LEU A 34 -6.13 -2.68 -14.02
C LEU A 34 -6.00 -1.34 -14.73
N ARG A 35 -6.87 -1.06 -15.71
CA ARG A 35 -6.94 0.26 -16.36
C ARG A 35 -7.25 1.37 -15.36
N PHE A 36 -8.17 1.14 -14.43
CA PHE A 36 -8.50 2.11 -13.38
C PHE A 36 -7.27 2.47 -12.54
N LEU A 37 -6.55 1.48 -12.00
CA LEU A 37 -5.32 1.74 -11.24
C LEU A 37 -4.25 2.39 -12.12
N GLY A 38 -4.16 2.03 -13.40
CA GLY A 38 -3.17 2.57 -14.32
C GLY A 38 -3.43 4.04 -14.63
N VAL A 39 -4.69 4.42 -14.82
CA VAL A 39 -5.12 5.82 -14.98
C VAL A 39 -4.90 6.59 -13.69
N ALA A 40 -5.24 6.02 -12.53
CA ALA A 40 -5.03 6.66 -11.24
C ALA A 40 -3.54 6.95 -10.98
N LEU A 41 -2.67 5.94 -11.17
CA LEU A 41 -1.22 6.09 -11.10
C LEU A 41 -0.71 7.16 -12.05
N ASN A 42 -1.21 7.18 -13.29
CA ASN A 42 -0.77 8.17 -14.28
C ASN A 42 -1.19 9.60 -13.92
N ARG A 43 -2.39 9.78 -13.35
CA ARG A 43 -2.85 11.07 -12.83
C ARG A 43 -2.00 11.51 -11.64
N LEU A 44 -1.69 10.61 -10.72
CA LEU A 44 -0.83 10.89 -9.58
C LEU A 44 0.56 11.37 -10.02
N LEU A 45 1.19 10.67 -10.98
CA LEU A 45 2.47 11.09 -11.55
C LEU A 45 2.39 12.50 -12.16
N GLY A 46 1.31 12.80 -12.87
CA GLY A 46 1.11 14.11 -13.49
C GLY A 46 0.88 15.22 -12.47
N LEU A 47 0.06 14.97 -11.45
CA LEU A 47 -0.21 15.91 -10.35
C LEU A 47 1.07 16.19 -9.55
N LEU A 48 1.78 15.14 -9.13
CA LEU A 48 3.02 15.27 -8.37
C LEU A 48 4.11 15.97 -9.21
N GLY A 49 4.28 15.56 -10.47
CA GLY A 49 5.24 16.20 -11.38
C GLY A 49 4.96 17.70 -11.58
N THR A 50 3.69 18.06 -11.76
CA THR A 50 3.25 19.45 -11.91
C THR A 50 3.47 20.24 -10.62
N ALA A 51 3.09 19.69 -9.46
CA ALA A 51 3.25 20.34 -8.17
C ALA A 51 4.73 20.61 -7.85
N MET A 52 5.62 19.65 -8.14
CA MET A 52 7.06 19.82 -7.96
C MET A 52 7.63 20.92 -8.87
N LEU A 53 7.21 20.98 -10.14
CA LEU A 53 7.63 22.02 -11.07
C LEU A 53 7.13 23.41 -10.65
N LEU A 54 5.87 23.52 -10.23
CA LEU A 54 5.31 24.78 -9.72
C LEU A 54 6.01 25.23 -8.44
N SER A 55 6.30 24.31 -7.53
CA SER A 55 7.05 24.60 -6.29
C SER A 55 8.47 25.11 -6.59
N ALA A 56 9.18 24.44 -7.52
CA ALA A 56 10.51 24.88 -7.93
C ALA A 56 10.49 26.23 -8.66
N ALA A 57 9.49 26.47 -9.52
CA ALA A 57 9.30 27.74 -10.21
C ALA A 57 8.98 28.88 -9.23
N GLY A 58 8.06 28.68 -8.29
CA GLY A 58 7.70 29.68 -7.28
C GLY A 58 8.92 30.13 -6.47
N ARG A 59 9.76 29.19 -6.04
CA ARG A 59 11.00 29.50 -5.34
C ARG A 59 12.07 30.16 -6.23
N SER A 60 12.07 29.85 -7.51
CA SER A 60 12.98 30.49 -8.48
C SER A 60 12.58 31.92 -8.82
N LEU A 61 11.27 32.22 -8.72
CA LEU A 61 10.70 33.55 -8.93
C LEU A 61 10.70 34.41 -7.67
N GLY A 62 11.22 33.90 -6.55
CA GLY A 62 11.28 34.64 -5.29
C GLY A 62 9.94 34.82 -4.58
N VAL A 63 8.96 33.95 -4.85
CA VAL A 63 7.68 33.95 -4.11
C VAL A 63 7.99 33.75 -2.62
N ASP A 64 7.36 34.58 -1.77
CA ASP A 64 7.57 34.63 -0.32
C ASP A 64 9.01 34.93 0.13
N GLY A 65 9.79 35.63 -0.70
CA GLY A 65 11.18 35.99 -0.38
C GLY A 65 12.17 34.82 -0.43
N SER A 66 11.75 33.69 -1.00
CA SER A 66 12.60 32.50 -1.14
C SER A 66 13.66 32.66 -2.23
N GLN A 67 14.73 31.86 -2.17
CA GLN A 67 15.76 31.84 -3.22
C GLN A 67 15.88 30.46 -3.85
N ALA A 68 16.25 30.44 -5.13
CA ALA A 68 16.59 29.21 -5.85
C ALA A 68 17.86 28.60 -5.27
N THR A 69 17.80 27.33 -4.87
CA THR A 69 18.95 26.53 -4.47
C THR A 69 19.09 25.32 -5.39
N THR A 70 20.21 24.61 -5.30
CA THR A 70 20.44 23.34 -6.00
C THR A 70 19.33 22.31 -5.72
N VAL A 71 18.71 22.36 -4.52
CA VAL A 71 17.59 21.49 -4.14
C VAL A 71 16.39 21.72 -5.06
N GLN A 72 16.06 22.98 -5.40
CA GLN A 72 14.95 23.27 -6.32
C GLN A 72 15.26 22.79 -7.73
N GLY A 73 16.53 22.80 -8.16
CA GLY A 73 16.94 22.20 -9.42
C GLY A 73 16.68 20.69 -9.46
N VAL A 74 16.99 19.97 -8.37
CA VAL A 74 16.69 18.53 -8.24
C VAL A 74 15.18 18.29 -8.21
N VAL A 75 14.43 19.08 -7.45
CA VAL A 75 12.95 19.00 -7.39
C VAL A 75 12.34 19.23 -8.78
N ALA A 76 12.81 20.23 -9.53
CA ALA A 76 12.36 20.48 -10.89
C ALA A 76 12.65 19.30 -11.83
N LEU A 77 13.85 18.72 -11.75
CA LEU A 77 14.22 17.55 -12.56
C LEU A 77 13.34 16.34 -12.24
N CYS A 78 13.15 16.02 -10.97
CA CYS A 78 12.25 14.95 -10.53
C CYS A 78 10.81 15.23 -11.00
N GLY A 79 10.34 16.46 -10.85
CA GLY A 79 9.03 16.89 -11.33
C GLY A 79 8.85 16.69 -12.84
N LEU A 80 9.86 17.05 -13.63
CA LEU A 80 9.88 16.84 -15.07
C LEU A 80 9.84 15.35 -15.43
N VAL A 81 10.63 14.50 -14.77
CA VAL A 81 10.62 13.05 -14.99
C VAL A 81 9.23 12.46 -14.75
N LEU A 82 8.59 12.83 -13.64
CA LEU A 82 7.24 12.37 -13.30
C LEU A 82 6.19 12.88 -14.30
N LEU A 83 6.27 14.14 -14.70
CA LEU A 83 5.36 14.72 -15.68
C LEU A 83 5.51 14.08 -17.06
N VAL A 84 6.75 13.85 -17.51
CA VAL A 84 7.03 13.14 -18.77
C VAL A 84 6.51 11.70 -18.71
N ALA A 85 6.69 11.01 -17.58
CA ALA A 85 6.13 9.67 -17.38
C ALA A 85 4.60 9.68 -17.45
N ALA A 86 3.95 10.70 -16.89
CA ALA A 86 2.51 10.87 -16.95
C ALA A 86 2.02 11.15 -18.39
N ILE A 87 2.68 12.06 -19.12
CA ILE A 87 2.36 12.38 -20.52
C ILE A 87 2.50 11.13 -21.40
N ARG A 88 3.55 10.32 -21.17
CA ARG A 88 3.79 9.04 -21.87
C ARG A 88 2.90 7.89 -21.42
N ARG A 89 1.98 8.13 -20.48
CA ARG A 89 1.08 7.11 -19.92
C ARG A 89 1.82 5.92 -19.32
N SER A 90 3.01 6.14 -18.77
CA SER A 90 3.90 5.08 -18.27
C SER A 90 3.25 4.24 -17.18
N GLY A 91 2.42 4.83 -16.30
CA GLY A 91 1.70 4.09 -15.27
C GLY A 91 0.68 3.09 -15.85
N LEU A 92 -0.04 3.50 -16.90
CA LEU A 92 -0.95 2.62 -17.63
C LEU A 92 -0.19 1.52 -18.39
N GLY A 93 0.92 1.89 -19.04
CA GLY A 93 1.79 0.95 -19.76
C GLY A 93 2.40 -0.12 -18.84
N LEU A 94 2.83 0.27 -17.64
CA LEU A 94 3.37 -0.62 -16.63
C LEU A 94 2.35 -1.68 -16.20
N LEU A 95 1.13 -1.25 -15.86
CA LEU A 95 0.09 -2.18 -15.46
C LEU A 95 -0.40 -3.03 -16.63
N ALA A 96 -0.52 -2.48 -17.84
CA ALA A 96 -0.86 -3.25 -19.04
C ALA A 96 0.19 -4.34 -19.34
N ALA A 97 1.48 -4.04 -19.15
CA ALA A 97 2.54 -5.05 -19.27
C ALA A 97 2.41 -6.17 -18.24
N ALA A 98 1.88 -5.88 -17.05
CA ALA A 98 1.65 -6.84 -15.98
C ALA A 98 0.48 -7.82 -16.24
N GLU A 99 -0.28 -7.63 -17.33
CA GLU A 99 -1.23 -8.65 -17.82
C GLU A 99 -0.48 -9.91 -18.28
N ARG A 100 0.73 -9.76 -18.83
CA ARG A 100 1.58 -10.89 -19.27
C ARG A 100 2.36 -11.47 -18.07
N PRO A 101 2.58 -12.80 -18.00
CA PRO A 101 3.32 -13.42 -16.89
C PRO A 101 4.71 -12.83 -16.64
N ALA A 102 5.49 -12.60 -17.70
CA ALA A 102 6.82 -12.02 -17.60
C ALA A 102 6.79 -10.57 -17.07
N GLY A 103 5.85 -9.75 -17.55
CA GLY A 103 5.69 -8.37 -17.07
C GLY A 103 5.21 -8.31 -15.62
N ARG A 104 4.31 -9.23 -15.23
CA ARG A 104 3.86 -9.38 -13.84
C ARG A 104 5.01 -9.73 -12.90
N SER A 105 5.85 -10.70 -13.29
CA SER A 105 7.01 -11.10 -12.50
C SER A 105 7.98 -9.93 -12.29
N ARG A 106 8.30 -9.19 -13.36
CA ARG A 106 9.13 -7.98 -13.27
C ARG A 106 8.54 -6.91 -12.37
N LEU A 107 7.23 -6.67 -12.46
CA LEU A 107 6.55 -5.70 -11.60
C LEU A 107 6.60 -6.13 -10.12
N ILE A 108 6.34 -7.41 -9.83
CA ILE A 108 6.42 -7.94 -8.46
C ILE A 108 7.86 -7.83 -7.91
N GLN A 109 8.87 -8.12 -8.73
CA GLN A 109 10.28 -7.95 -8.35
C GLN A 109 10.62 -6.48 -8.11
N ALA A 110 10.20 -5.57 -9.00
CA ALA A 110 10.44 -4.14 -8.84
C ALA A 110 9.78 -3.60 -7.56
N ILE A 111 8.51 -3.98 -7.29
CA ILE A 111 7.80 -3.64 -6.06
C ILE A 111 8.56 -4.18 -4.85
N GLY A 112 8.96 -5.46 -4.87
CA GLY A 112 9.62 -6.09 -3.72
C GLY A 112 11.04 -5.60 -3.45
N LEU A 113 11.75 -5.14 -4.49
CA LEU A 113 13.09 -4.60 -4.37
C LEU A 113 13.11 -3.11 -4.04
N PHE A 114 12.08 -2.35 -4.40
CA PHE A 114 11.99 -0.89 -4.16
C PHE A 114 12.33 -0.42 -2.73
N PRO A 115 11.86 -1.06 -1.63
CA PRO A 115 12.07 -0.50 -0.29
C PRO A 115 13.55 -0.52 0.13
N PHE A 116 14.37 -1.43 -0.39
CA PHE A 116 15.79 -1.55 -0.02
C PHE A 116 16.68 -0.39 -0.49
N PRO A 117 16.73 -0.02 -1.80
CA PRO A 117 17.49 1.14 -2.24
C PRO A 117 16.88 2.44 -1.74
N ALA A 118 15.55 2.53 -1.61
CA ALA A 118 14.89 3.69 -1.02
C ALA A 118 15.36 3.92 0.43
N MET A 119 15.36 2.86 1.24
CA MET A 119 15.83 2.93 2.62
C MET A 119 17.35 3.12 2.72
N GLY A 120 18.12 2.51 1.82
CA GLY A 120 19.56 2.75 1.73
C GLY A 120 19.89 4.22 1.46
N ALA A 121 19.17 4.85 0.52
CA ALA A 121 19.30 6.28 0.25
C ALA A 121 18.88 7.14 1.46
N PHE A 122 17.80 6.77 2.15
CA PHE A 122 17.37 7.45 3.38
C PHE A 122 18.44 7.35 4.47
N VAL A 123 18.99 6.16 4.74
CA VAL A 123 20.04 5.98 5.75
C VAL A 123 21.29 6.79 5.41
N ILE A 124 21.73 6.79 4.15
CA ILE A 124 22.87 7.61 3.71
C ILE A 124 22.58 9.10 3.94
N TYR A 125 21.39 9.58 3.54
CA TYR A 125 20.97 10.96 3.79
C TYR A 125 20.97 11.27 5.29
N ARG A 126 20.33 10.43 6.10
CA ARG A 126 20.17 10.60 7.54
C ARG A 126 21.51 10.63 8.28
N LEU A 127 22.47 9.78 7.89
CA LEU A 127 23.83 9.78 8.45
C LEU A 127 24.63 11.04 8.07
N GLY A 128 24.27 11.69 6.95
CA GLY A 128 24.83 12.98 6.55
C GLY A 128 24.20 14.19 7.25
N VAL A 129 23.06 14.02 7.94
CA VAL A 129 22.41 15.08 8.71
C VAL A 129 23.15 15.26 10.04
N THR A 130 23.86 16.38 10.16
CA THR A 130 24.52 16.81 11.40
C THR A 130 23.67 17.77 12.23
N ASP A 131 22.81 18.55 11.57
CA ASP A 131 21.87 19.47 12.20
C ASP A 131 20.51 18.79 12.43
N ILE A 132 20.34 18.23 13.62
CA ILE A 132 19.11 17.52 14.01
C ILE A 132 17.94 18.49 14.21
N GLU A 133 18.20 19.72 14.66
CA GLU A 133 17.16 20.74 14.87
C GLU A 133 16.55 21.17 13.53
N ALA A 134 17.36 21.33 12.49
CA ALA A 134 16.86 21.60 11.14
C ALA A 134 16.14 20.41 10.49
N TYR A 135 16.46 19.18 10.91
CA TYR A 135 15.86 17.96 10.36
C TYR A 135 14.48 17.67 10.95
N GLN A 136 14.29 17.82 12.26
CA GLN A 136 13.05 17.44 12.94
C GLN A 136 11.78 18.02 12.29
N PRO A 137 11.71 19.31 11.89
CA PRO A 137 10.53 19.88 11.24
C PRO A 137 10.19 19.26 9.88
N LEU A 138 11.16 18.62 9.20
CA LEU A 138 10.94 17.95 7.92
C LEU A 138 10.21 16.61 8.06
N VAL A 139 10.23 16.05 9.28
CA VAL A 139 9.68 14.74 9.65
C VAL A 139 8.87 14.84 10.94
N SER A 140 8.21 15.97 11.18
CA SER A 140 7.32 16.19 12.32
C SER A 140 5.84 16.17 11.93
N GLU A 141 4.97 16.40 12.90
CA GLU A 141 3.54 16.67 12.65
C GLU A 141 3.38 17.82 11.65
N GLY A 142 2.44 17.67 10.74
CA GLY A 142 2.20 18.53 9.58
C GLY A 142 3.21 18.39 8.44
N SER A 143 4.21 17.50 8.56
CA SER A 143 5.24 17.34 7.53
C SER A 143 4.71 16.68 6.26
N LEU A 144 5.47 16.81 5.18
CA LEU A 144 5.18 16.11 3.93
C LEU A 144 5.08 14.59 4.12
N VAL A 145 5.86 14.02 5.04
CA VAL A 145 5.88 12.57 5.30
C VAL A 145 4.54 12.12 5.88
N GLU A 146 4.03 12.80 6.90
CA GLU A 146 2.73 12.54 7.51
C GLU A 146 1.58 12.70 6.49
N TRP A 147 1.60 13.79 5.71
CA TRP A 147 0.63 14.00 4.62
C TRP A 147 0.64 12.86 3.59
N LEU A 148 1.82 12.36 3.23
CA LEU A 148 1.94 11.23 2.33
C LEU A 148 1.39 9.94 2.97
N SER A 149 1.70 9.67 4.24
CA SER A 149 1.14 8.55 5.00
C SER A 149 -0.39 8.59 5.02
N PHE A 150 -0.96 9.74 5.36
CA PHE A 150 -2.41 10.00 5.31
C PHE A 150 -3.00 9.67 3.94
N LEU A 151 -2.43 10.22 2.87
CA LEU A 151 -2.94 10.01 1.50
C LEU A 151 -2.85 8.55 1.07
N LEU A 152 -1.80 7.83 1.47
CA LEU A 152 -1.64 6.40 1.18
C LEU A 152 -2.68 5.56 1.92
N PHE A 153 -2.93 5.84 3.20
CA PHE A 153 -3.98 5.16 3.98
C PHE A 153 -5.38 5.48 3.45
N LEU A 154 -5.64 6.74 3.10
CA LEU A 154 -6.90 7.16 2.48
C LEU A 154 -7.12 6.42 1.14
N ALA A 155 -6.11 6.36 0.28
CA ALA A 155 -6.17 5.62 -0.99
C ALA A 155 -6.39 4.11 -0.76
N ALA A 156 -5.71 3.52 0.21
CA ALA A 156 -5.88 2.11 0.58
C ALA A 156 -7.30 1.84 1.07
N GLY A 157 -7.85 2.72 1.91
CA GLY A 157 -9.23 2.69 2.40
C GLY A 157 -10.24 2.75 1.26
N VAL A 158 -10.10 3.71 0.33
CA VAL A 158 -10.98 3.82 -0.84
C VAL A 158 -10.92 2.57 -1.73
N ILE A 159 -9.73 2.06 -2.02
CA ILE A 159 -9.57 0.81 -2.80
C ILE A 159 -10.19 -0.39 -2.06
N GLY A 160 -10.06 -0.43 -0.74
CA GLY A 160 -10.71 -1.41 0.13
C GLY A 160 -12.23 -1.35 0.03
N LEU A 161 -12.84 -0.14 0.10
CA LEU A 161 -14.28 0.05 -0.07
C LEU A 161 -14.77 -0.38 -1.46
N LEU A 162 -14.01 -0.06 -2.52
CA LEU A 162 -14.32 -0.50 -3.88
C LEU A 162 -14.28 -2.03 -3.99
N SER A 163 -13.32 -2.67 -3.32
CA SER A 163 -13.20 -4.13 -3.25
C SER A 163 -14.39 -4.72 -2.48
N ALA A 164 -14.70 -4.20 -1.30
CA ALA A 164 -15.83 -4.63 -0.46
C ALA A 164 -17.17 -4.55 -1.21
N ARG A 165 -17.44 -3.41 -1.86
CA ARG A 165 -18.65 -3.20 -2.66
C ARG A 165 -18.75 -4.22 -3.79
N ALA A 166 -17.65 -4.51 -4.49
CA ALA A 166 -17.68 -5.44 -5.60
C ALA A 166 -17.93 -6.88 -5.14
N GLU A 167 -17.28 -7.31 -4.05
CA GLU A 167 -17.48 -8.66 -3.52
C GLU A 167 -18.88 -8.84 -2.93
N TRP A 168 -19.43 -7.80 -2.27
CA TRP A 168 -20.82 -7.78 -1.81
C TRP A 168 -21.80 -8.02 -2.96
N ARG A 169 -21.63 -7.27 -4.07
CA ARG A 169 -22.47 -7.43 -5.27
C ARG A 169 -22.30 -8.78 -5.96
N SER A 170 -21.21 -9.50 -5.68
CA SER A 170 -20.98 -10.86 -6.18
C SER A 170 -21.48 -11.97 -5.25
N GLY A 171 -22.13 -11.63 -4.13
CA GLY A 171 -22.63 -12.60 -3.14
C GLY A 171 -21.56 -13.14 -2.18
N GLN A 172 -20.34 -12.61 -2.20
CA GLN A 172 -19.23 -13.05 -1.34
C GLN A 172 -19.19 -12.24 -0.03
N ALA A 173 -20.22 -12.38 0.81
CA ALA A 173 -20.43 -11.55 2.01
C ALA A 173 -19.25 -11.55 3.00
N LEU A 174 -18.66 -12.73 3.28
CA LEU A 174 -17.51 -12.84 4.18
C LEU A 174 -16.31 -12.03 3.67
N LEU A 175 -16.02 -12.15 2.38
CA LEU A 175 -14.91 -11.44 1.75
C LEU A 175 -15.17 -9.93 1.68
N ALA A 176 -16.42 -9.53 1.41
CA ALA A 176 -16.84 -8.15 1.49
C ALA A 176 -16.62 -7.57 2.89
N GLY A 177 -16.94 -8.35 3.94
CA GLY A 177 -16.68 -7.99 5.33
C GLY A 177 -15.19 -7.80 5.64
N VAL A 178 -14.33 -8.70 5.14
CA VAL A 178 -12.86 -8.56 5.30
C VAL A 178 -12.36 -7.27 4.64
N PHE A 179 -12.79 -6.98 3.41
CA PHE A 179 -12.38 -5.76 2.72
C PHE A 179 -12.96 -4.49 3.35
N LEU A 180 -14.18 -4.56 3.89
CA LEU A 180 -14.79 -3.46 4.62
C LEU A 180 -14.03 -3.17 5.92
N GLY A 181 -13.73 -4.20 6.72
CA GLY A 181 -12.94 -4.05 7.94
C GLY A 181 -11.56 -3.48 7.67
N PHE A 182 -10.86 -3.99 6.65
CA PHE A 182 -9.59 -3.42 6.19
C PHE A 182 -9.72 -1.95 5.78
N ALA A 183 -10.76 -1.61 5.01
CA ALA A 183 -10.98 -0.25 4.54
C ALA A 183 -11.22 0.72 5.69
N LEU A 184 -12.10 0.35 6.63
CA LEU A 184 -12.41 1.16 7.81
C LEU A 184 -11.18 1.35 8.68
N LEU A 185 -10.35 0.32 8.86
CA LEU A 185 -9.10 0.44 9.60
C LEU A 185 -8.13 1.42 8.92
N CYS A 186 -7.95 1.34 7.60
CA CYS A 186 -7.09 2.27 6.88
C CYS A 186 -7.60 3.71 6.95
N LEU A 187 -8.91 3.92 6.81
CA LEU A 187 -9.51 5.25 6.93
C LEU A 187 -9.37 5.80 8.35
N PHE A 188 -9.57 4.96 9.36
CA PHE A 188 -9.38 5.34 10.76
C PHE A 188 -7.94 5.80 11.01
N VAL A 189 -6.95 4.98 10.65
CA VAL A 189 -5.53 5.33 10.82
C VAL A 189 -5.20 6.63 10.08
N GLY A 190 -5.57 6.74 8.80
CA GLY A 190 -5.30 7.97 8.03
C GLY A 190 -5.97 9.21 8.63
N LEU A 191 -7.23 9.11 9.08
CA LEU A 191 -7.91 10.25 9.70
C LEU A 191 -7.32 10.61 11.06
N GLU A 192 -6.84 9.64 11.84
CA GLU A 192 -6.10 9.89 13.07
C GLU A 192 -4.83 10.72 12.79
N GLU A 193 -4.04 10.39 11.76
CA GLU A 193 -2.84 11.16 11.35
C GLU A 193 -3.13 12.63 11.03
N MET A 194 -4.36 12.96 10.63
CA MET A 194 -4.76 14.34 10.27
C MET A 194 -5.74 14.95 11.27
N SER A 195 -5.80 14.42 12.50
CA SER A 195 -6.68 14.92 13.56
C SER A 195 -8.14 15.02 13.10
N TRP A 196 -8.59 13.99 12.38
CA TRP A 196 -9.91 13.89 11.74
C TRP A 196 -10.25 15.01 10.75
N GLY A 197 -9.24 15.71 10.25
CA GLY A 197 -9.39 16.86 9.36
C GLY A 197 -9.24 18.21 10.07
N GLN A 198 -8.99 18.23 11.38
CA GLN A 198 -8.77 19.47 12.11
C GLN A 198 -7.63 20.29 11.52
N THR A 199 -6.52 19.64 11.15
CA THR A 199 -5.36 20.30 10.52
C THR A 199 -5.71 20.91 9.16
N ILE A 200 -6.74 20.39 8.48
CA ILE A 200 -7.16 20.84 7.14
C ILE A 200 -8.15 21.99 7.22
N PHE A 201 -9.14 21.88 8.10
CA PHE A 201 -10.25 22.81 8.21
C PHE A 201 -10.11 23.82 9.35
N ASN A 202 -9.08 23.64 10.18
CA ASN A 202 -8.66 24.54 11.26
C ASN A 202 -9.79 24.92 12.23
N TRP A 203 -10.58 23.91 12.65
CA TRP A 203 -11.58 24.10 13.71
C TRP A 203 -10.95 24.00 15.10
N ASP A 204 -11.63 24.58 16.08
CA ASP A 204 -11.21 24.52 17.48
C ASP A 204 -11.43 23.13 18.08
N THR A 205 -10.51 22.72 18.95
CA THR A 205 -10.56 21.44 19.65
C THR A 205 -11.70 21.44 20.65
N PRO A 206 -12.61 20.45 20.60
CA PRO A 206 -13.70 20.36 21.55
C PRO A 206 -13.18 20.29 23.00
N GLU A 207 -13.92 20.88 23.94
CA GLU A 207 -13.56 20.92 25.37
C GLU A 207 -13.25 19.52 25.95
N LEU A 208 -14.03 18.51 25.53
CA LEU A 208 -13.83 17.10 25.90
C LEU A 208 -12.45 16.53 25.50
N PHE A 209 -11.80 17.07 24.47
CA PHE A 209 -10.45 16.69 24.06
C PHE A 209 -9.37 17.57 24.68
N ASN A 210 -9.65 18.86 24.92
CA ASN A 210 -8.69 19.81 25.49
C ASN A 210 -8.17 19.43 26.89
N GLU A 211 -8.97 18.74 27.69
CA GLU A 211 -8.57 18.32 29.05
C GLU A 211 -7.62 17.12 29.07
N VAL A 212 -7.58 16.32 27.99
CA VAL A 212 -6.92 15.00 27.96
C VAL A 212 -5.96 14.81 26.78
N ASN A 213 -5.96 15.70 25.79
CA ASN A 213 -5.06 15.70 24.64
C ASN A 213 -4.04 16.83 24.78
N ALA A 214 -2.77 16.50 24.99
CA ALA A 214 -1.71 17.47 25.26
C ALA A 214 -1.40 18.41 24.08
N GLN A 215 -1.81 18.03 22.88
CA GLN A 215 -1.60 18.79 21.64
C GLN A 215 -2.82 19.61 21.23
N LYS A 216 -3.90 19.55 22.02
CA LYS A 216 -5.18 20.17 21.69
C LYS A 216 -5.61 19.75 20.29
N GLU A 217 -5.66 18.46 20.04
CA GLU A 217 -6.11 17.92 18.76
C GLU A 217 -7.32 16.99 18.92
N THR A 218 -8.08 16.85 17.84
CA THR A 218 -9.26 15.99 17.74
C THR A 218 -8.86 14.56 17.32
N ASN A 219 -7.69 14.07 17.75
CA ASN A 219 -7.27 12.68 17.56
C ASN A 219 -7.27 11.92 18.89
N LEU A 220 -7.38 10.60 18.79
CA LEU A 220 -7.32 9.70 19.93
C LEU A 220 -5.86 9.35 20.27
N HIS A 221 -4.97 9.37 19.30
CA HIS A 221 -3.58 8.95 19.50
C HIS A 221 -2.73 9.91 20.36
N ASN A 222 -3.13 11.20 20.53
CA ASN A 222 -2.40 12.17 21.37
C ASN A 222 -2.98 12.32 22.79
N HIS A 223 -3.86 11.41 23.22
CA HIS A 223 -4.30 11.34 24.61
C HIS A 223 -3.18 10.93 25.56
N VAL A 224 -3.00 11.69 26.65
CA VAL A 224 -1.87 11.57 27.61
C VAL A 224 -1.74 10.17 28.24
N GLY A 225 -2.85 9.42 28.40
CA GLY A 225 -2.83 8.04 28.93
C GLY A 225 -2.69 6.93 27.87
N PHE A 226 -2.79 7.28 26.59
CA PHE A 226 -2.77 6.33 25.47
C PHE A 226 -1.48 6.41 24.66
N LYS A 227 -0.87 7.60 24.56
CA LYS A 227 0.32 7.89 23.75
C LYS A 227 1.52 6.98 24.07
N ASP A 228 1.83 6.77 25.34
CA ASP A 228 2.98 5.92 25.72
C ASP A 228 2.77 4.44 25.34
N LYS A 229 1.53 3.97 25.43
CA LYS A 229 1.15 2.61 25.01
C LYS A 229 1.03 2.49 23.49
N LEU A 230 0.83 3.61 22.81
CA LEU A 230 0.70 3.63 21.36
C LEU A 230 2.01 3.27 20.68
N TRP A 231 3.15 3.82 21.12
CA TRP A 231 4.46 3.46 20.55
C TRP A 231 4.70 1.94 20.60
N ALA A 232 4.47 1.32 21.75
CA ALA A 232 4.61 -0.12 21.91
C ALA A 232 3.59 -0.91 21.08
N SER A 233 2.33 -0.46 21.02
CA SER A 233 1.28 -1.16 20.29
C SER A 233 1.41 -1.04 18.77
N THR A 234 1.84 0.11 18.23
CA THR A 234 2.18 0.28 16.82
C THR A 234 3.39 -0.56 16.44
N ALA A 235 4.44 -0.57 17.26
CA ALA A 235 5.60 -1.45 17.07
C ALA A 235 5.20 -2.93 17.01
N ALA A 236 4.32 -3.36 17.92
CA ALA A 236 3.77 -4.72 17.93
C ALA A 236 2.92 -5.00 16.69
N ALA A 237 2.09 -4.06 16.24
CA ALA A 237 1.28 -4.21 15.04
C ALA A 237 2.15 -4.37 13.77
N PHE A 238 3.20 -3.56 13.63
CA PHE A 238 4.17 -3.65 12.54
C PHE A 238 4.87 -5.01 12.54
N LEU A 239 5.32 -5.47 13.71
CA LEU A 239 5.93 -6.78 13.88
C LEU A 239 4.97 -7.90 13.51
N VAL A 240 3.74 -7.88 14.03
CA VAL A 240 2.71 -8.90 13.72
C VAL A 240 2.47 -8.98 12.22
N ILE A 241 2.25 -7.84 11.55
CA ILE A 241 2.00 -7.80 10.10
C ILE A 241 3.21 -8.31 9.30
N THR A 242 4.42 -7.99 9.74
CA THR A 242 5.65 -8.56 9.16
C THR A 242 5.69 -10.08 9.31
N LEU A 243 5.34 -10.62 10.49
CA LEU A 243 5.32 -12.06 10.78
C LEU A 243 4.17 -12.80 10.07
N LEU A 244 3.10 -12.11 9.67
CA LEU A 244 2.03 -12.71 8.86
C LEU A 244 2.51 -13.13 7.47
N ILE A 245 3.59 -12.54 6.93
CA ILE A 245 4.15 -12.93 5.63
C ILE A 245 4.81 -14.32 5.64
N PRO A 246 5.79 -14.62 6.51
CA PRO A 246 6.34 -15.96 6.62
C PRO A 246 5.29 -16.98 7.08
N LEU A 247 4.33 -16.58 7.92
CA LEU A 247 3.19 -17.43 8.26
C LEU A 247 2.36 -17.79 7.03
N ARG A 248 2.01 -16.80 6.19
CA ARG A 248 1.31 -17.04 4.92
C ARG A 248 2.06 -18.04 4.05
N TRP A 249 3.37 -17.86 3.90
CA TRP A 249 4.22 -18.77 3.14
C TRP A 249 4.22 -20.19 3.73
N LEU A 250 4.26 -20.33 5.05
CA LEU A 250 4.18 -21.62 5.72
C LEU A 250 2.82 -22.29 5.49
N LEU A 251 1.72 -21.56 5.67
CA LEU A 251 0.36 -22.05 5.42
C LEU A 251 0.16 -22.45 3.95
N GLN A 252 0.77 -21.74 3.01
CA GLN A 252 0.77 -22.12 1.59
C GLN A 252 1.54 -23.41 1.34
N ARG A 253 2.74 -23.56 1.94
CA ARG A 253 3.57 -24.76 1.80
C ARG A 253 2.89 -26.00 2.38
N GLN A 254 2.18 -25.86 3.49
CA GLN A 254 1.45 -26.96 4.12
C GLN A 254 0.08 -27.24 3.45
N GLY A 255 -0.30 -26.48 2.41
CA GLY A 255 -1.58 -26.65 1.73
C GLY A 255 -2.79 -26.15 2.54
N TRP A 256 -2.58 -25.49 3.68
CA TRP A 256 -3.63 -25.00 4.56
C TRP A 256 -4.22 -23.66 4.08
N LEU A 257 -3.44 -22.87 3.33
CA LEU A 257 -3.96 -21.64 2.74
C LEU A 257 -4.65 -21.92 1.41
N ARG A 258 -5.98 -22.01 1.46
CA ARG A 258 -6.79 -22.05 0.24
C ARG A 258 -6.69 -20.72 -0.50
N SER A 259 -6.24 -20.77 -1.75
CA SER A 259 -6.24 -19.61 -2.65
C SER A 259 -7.66 -19.03 -2.77
N TRP A 260 -7.79 -17.72 -2.86
CA TRP A 260 -9.06 -16.99 -2.99
C TRP A 260 -9.96 -16.99 -1.75
N SER A 261 -9.47 -17.51 -0.62
CA SER A 261 -10.20 -17.45 0.66
C SER A 261 -10.14 -16.06 1.29
N ALA A 262 -11.01 -15.83 2.28
CA ALA A 262 -10.95 -14.64 3.13
C ALA A 262 -9.60 -14.51 3.86
N VAL A 263 -8.98 -15.64 4.23
CA VAL A 263 -7.65 -15.67 4.86
C VAL A 263 -6.56 -15.24 3.87
N ASP A 264 -6.63 -15.67 2.61
CA ASP A 264 -5.72 -15.21 1.55
C ASP A 264 -5.86 -13.70 1.29
N ALA A 265 -7.07 -13.15 1.42
CA ALA A 265 -7.32 -11.72 1.30
C ALA A 265 -6.70 -10.91 2.45
N ALA A 266 -6.77 -11.44 3.67
CA ALA A 266 -6.25 -10.78 4.87
C ALA A 266 -4.71 -10.80 4.94
N LEU A 267 -4.08 -11.91 4.54
CA LEU A 267 -2.63 -12.08 4.72
C LEU A 267 -1.81 -11.34 3.65
N PRO A 268 -0.80 -10.52 4.03
CA PRO A 268 0.08 -9.83 3.10
C PRO A 268 0.93 -10.78 2.26
N VAL A 269 1.19 -10.42 1.00
CA VAL A 269 1.98 -11.24 0.05
C VAL A 269 3.49 -11.03 0.22
N GLY A 270 4.29 -12.04 -0.15
CA GLY A 270 5.74 -12.07 0.07
C GLY A 270 6.53 -10.89 -0.49
N CYS A 271 6.11 -10.30 -1.63
CA CYS A 271 6.81 -9.14 -2.19
C CYS A 271 6.66 -7.86 -1.36
N LEU A 272 5.82 -7.84 -0.32
CA LEU A 272 5.67 -6.69 0.57
C LEU A 272 6.57 -6.77 1.81
N ILE A 273 7.33 -7.87 1.99
CA ILE A 273 8.12 -8.09 3.21
C ILE A 273 9.12 -6.96 3.47
N GLY A 274 9.77 -6.44 2.42
CA GLY A 274 10.74 -5.34 2.57
C GLY A 274 10.12 -4.07 3.16
N TYR A 275 8.86 -3.78 2.86
CA TYR A 275 8.17 -2.59 3.38
C TYR A 275 7.92 -2.73 4.88
N PHE A 276 7.27 -3.82 5.29
CA PHE A 276 6.92 -4.02 6.69
C PHE A 276 8.13 -4.35 7.57
N LEU A 277 9.10 -5.13 7.06
CA LEU A 277 10.31 -5.46 7.79
C LEU A 277 11.16 -4.23 8.08
N LEU A 278 11.42 -3.38 7.08
CA LEU A 278 12.22 -2.17 7.27
C LEU A 278 11.48 -1.13 8.12
N ALA A 279 10.16 -0.98 7.94
CA ALA A 279 9.34 -0.15 8.83
C ALA A 279 9.44 -0.65 10.28
N THR A 280 9.28 -1.95 10.51
CA THR A 280 9.42 -2.57 11.84
C THR A 280 10.81 -2.34 12.43
N ALA A 281 11.87 -2.49 11.62
CA ALA A 281 13.25 -2.34 12.04
C ALA A 281 13.61 -0.91 12.49
N ILE A 282 12.93 0.11 11.93
CA ILE A 282 13.09 1.51 12.32
C ILE A 282 12.19 1.85 13.51
N TYR A 283 10.94 1.38 13.50
CA TYR A 283 9.94 1.76 14.48
C TYR A 283 10.19 1.12 15.86
N ILE A 284 10.65 -0.14 15.93
CA ILE A 284 10.92 -0.81 17.21
C ILE A 284 11.95 -0.03 18.04
N PRO A 285 13.15 0.31 17.52
CA PRO A 285 14.11 1.09 18.30
C PRO A 285 13.57 2.46 18.73
N VAL A 286 12.78 3.15 17.89
CA VAL A 286 12.12 4.41 18.31
C VAL A 286 11.16 4.16 19.48
N ALA A 287 10.35 3.10 19.42
CA ALA A 287 9.44 2.77 20.52
C ALA A 287 10.20 2.40 21.81
N LEU A 288 11.36 1.76 21.71
CA LEU A 288 12.24 1.47 22.85
C LEU A 288 12.86 2.77 23.41
N GLU A 289 13.29 3.68 22.55
CA GLU A 289 13.79 5.01 22.92
C GLU A 289 12.73 5.78 23.71
N LYS A 290 11.49 5.80 23.21
CA LYS A 290 10.34 6.39 23.91
C LYS A 290 10.00 5.70 25.22
N GLY A 291 10.32 4.41 25.34
CA GLY A 291 10.21 3.64 26.58
C GLY A 291 11.33 3.90 27.59
N GLY A 292 12.30 4.77 27.28
CA GLY A 292 13.40 5.15 28.17
C GLY A 292 14.72 4.39 27.95
N LEU A 293 14.85 3.63 26.86
CA LEU A 293 16.11 2.96 26.49
C LEU A 293 16.92 3.84 25.55
N ASP A 294 18.15 4.19 25.90
CA ASP A 294 18.98 5.03 25.03
C ASP A 294 19.39 4.29 23.73
N VAL A 295 18.95 4.80 22.58
CA VAL A 295 19.26 4.26 21.25
C VAL A 295 19.99 5.33 20.43
N PRO A 296 21.33 5.33 20.42
CA PRO A 296 22.14 6.49 19.99
C PRO A 296 22.14 6.80 18.48
N VAL A 297 21.49 5.99 17.65
CA VAL A 297 21.60 6.08 16.17
C VAL A 297 20.31 6.60 15.52
N LEU A 298 19.18 6.58 16.22
CA LEU A 298 17.88 6.97 15.65
C LEU A 298 17.38 8.24 16.31
N VAL A 299 16.84 9.14 15.50
CA VAL A 299 16.01 10.22 16.04
C VAL A 299 14.61 9.65 16.15
N THR A 300 13.96 9.84 17.30
CA THR A 300 12.54 9.48 17.49
C THR A 300 11.66 9.74 16.26
N ARG A 301 11.81 10.91 15.61
CA ARG A 301 10.98 11.32 14.47
C ARG A 301 11.21 10.51 13.20
N ASP A 302 12.25 9.67 13.14
CA ASP A 302 12.47 8.72 12.05
C ASP A 302 11.32 7.68 11.96
N GLN A 303 10.46 7.57 12.98
CA GLN A 303 9.20 6.82 12.93
C GLN A 303 8.29 7.23 11.76
N GLU A 304 8.24 8.51 11.38
CA GLU A 304 7.35 8.99 10.31
C GLU A 304 7.72 8.33 8.97
N VAL A 305 9.01 8.12 8.76
CA VAL A 305 9.54 7.43 7.58
C VAL A 305 9.18 5.95 7.60
N ALA A 306 9.17 5.33 8.78
CA ALA A 306 8.72 3.95 8.96
C ALA A 306 7.22 3.80 8.67
N GLU A 307 6.39 4.72 9.19
CA GLU A 307 4.95 4.77 8.95
C GLU A 307 4.63 5.02 7.48
N LEU A 308 5.35 5.92 6.82
CA LEU A 308 5.21 6.15 5.37
C LEU A 308 5.52 4.87 4.57
N LEU A 309 6.62 4.20 4.90
CA LEU A 309 6.98 2.95 4.23
C LEU A 309 5.94 1.85 4.48
N PHE A 310 5.42 1.77 5.70
CA PHE A 310 4.36 0.85 6.09
C PHE A 310 3.06 1.14 5.32
N ALA A 311 2.61 2.39 5.29
CA ALA A 311 1.43 2.85 4.56
C ALA A 311 1.51 2.52 3.06
N LEU A 312 2.70 2.66 2.46
CA LEU A 312 2.93 2.26 1.07
C LEU A 312 2.75 0.75 0.87
N GLY A 313 3.26 -0.07 1.79
CA GLY A 313 3.01 -1.52 1.80
C GLY A 313 1.52 -1.88 1.90
N VAL A 314 0.78 -1.16 2.76
CA VAL A 314 -0.68 -1.31 2.93
C VAL A 314 -1.43 -0.95 1.64
N LEU A 315 -1.09 0.16 0.99
CA LEU A 315 -1.69 0.55 -0.30
C LEU A 315 -1.42 -0.50 -1.39
N LEU A 316 -0.19 -1.02 -1.46
CA LEU A 316 0.17 -2.06 -2.43
C LEU A 316 -0.60 -3.37 -2.17
N HIS A 317 -0.84 -3.73 -0.91
CA HIS A 317 -1.72 -4.84 -0.54
C HIS A 317 -3.17 -4.61 -1.00
N ALA A 318 -3.71 -3.41 -0.77
CA ALA A 318 -5.04 -3.03 -1.23
C ALA A 318 -5.15 -3.13 -2.77
N CYS A 319 -4.16 -2.62 -3.50
CA CYS A 319 -4.09 -2.70 -4.96
C CYS A 319 -4.01 -4.16 -5.45
N ARG A 320 -3.16 -4.99 -4.81
CA ARG A 320 -3.08 -6.42 -5.11
C ARG A 320 -4.43 -7.09 -4.92
N ASN A 321 -5.11 -6.84 -3.81
CA ASN A 321 -6.41 -7.45 -3.52
C ASN A 321 -7.47 -6.99 -4.53
N TYR A 322 -7.50 -5.70 -4.85
CA TYR A 322 -8.39 -5.16 -5.86
C TYR A 322 -8.17 -5.80 -7.23
N LEU A 323 -6.92 -6.09 -7.62
CA LEU A 323 -6.64 -6.78 -8.90
C LEU A 323 -6.88 -8.29 -8.84
N HIS A 324 -6.49 -8.94 -7.75
CA HIS A 324 -6.54 -10.40 -7.63
C HIS A 324 -7.99 -10.88 -7.66
N TRP A 325 -8.87 -10.34 -6.80
CA TRP A 325 -10.26 -10.83 -6.65
C TRP A 325 -11.19 -10.51 -7.83
N ALA A 326 -10.72 -9.71 -8.79
CA ALA A 326 -11.43 -9.52 -10.07
C ALA A 326 -11.31 -10.69 -11.05
N ALA A 327 -10.49 -11.71 -10.79
CA ALA A 327 -10.35 -12.84 -11.69
C ALA A 327 -11.61 -13.76 -11.68
N PRO A 328 -11.85 -14.54 -12.76
CA PRO A 328 -13.07 -15.34 -12.93
C PRO A 328 -13.32 -16.36 -11.81
N ILE A 329 -14.59 -16.60 -11.47
CA ILE A 329 -15.01 -17.57 -10.44
C ILE A 329 -14.49 -19.00 -10.73
N ARG A 330 -14.29 -19.39 -12.00
CA ARG A 330 -13.69 -20.68 -12.37
C ARG A 330 -12.20 -20.84 -11.99
N SER A 331 -11.42 -19.76 -11.84
CA SER A 331 -10.08 -19.85 -11.22
C SER A 331 -10.14 -20.00 -9.71
N LYS A 332 -11.26 -19.61 -9.08
CA LYS A 332 -11.55 -19.83 -7.65
C LYS A 332 -11.99 -21.27 -7.35
N THR A 333 -12.59 -21.97 -8.33
CA THR A 333 -13.08 -23.37 -8.20
C THR A 333 -12.12 -24.45 -8.71
N ARG A 334 -11.25 -24.18 -9.70
CA ARG A 334 -10.27 -25.17 -10.22
C ARG A 334 -9.13 -25.53 -9.26
N LEU A 335 -9.01 -24.85 -8.12
CA LEU A 335 -8.04 -25.15 -7.06
C LEU A 335 -8.68 -25.89 -5.87
N SER A 336 -9.87 -26.46 -6.06
CA SER A 336 -10.42 -27.52 -5.19
C SER A 336 -9.55 -28.77 -5.33
N PRO A 337 -9.25 -29.51 -4.24
CA PRO A 337 -8.25 -30.59 -4.20
C PRO A 337 -8.69 -31.86 -4.93
N ALA A 338 -8.92 -31.78 -6.24
CA ALA A 338 -9.12 -32.94 -7.10
C ALA A 338 -7.82 -33.41 -7.78
N ALA A 339 -6.70 -32.75 -7.52
CA ALA A 339 -5.38 -33.10 -8.07
C ALA A 339 -4.43 -33.74 -7.04
N ALA A 340 -4.91 -34.09 -5.85
CA ALA A 340 -4.13 -34.82 -4.83
C ALA A 340 -4.32 -36.35 -4.90
N GLN A 341 -5.05 -36.85 -5.90
CA GLN A 341 -5.21 -38.28 -6.16
C GLN A 341 -4.98 -38.54 -7.65
N ARG A 342 -3.71 -38.64 -8.04
CA ARG A 342 -3.23 -39.46 -9.15
C ARG A 342 -1.73 -39.62 -9.05
#